data_AF-A0A0D6MBN8-F1
#
_entry.id   AF-A0A0D6MBN8-F1
#
_cell.length_a   1.000
_cell.length_b   1.000
_cell.length_c   1.000
_cell.angle_alpha   90.00
_cell.angle_beta   90.00
_cell.angle_gamma   90.00
#
_symmetry.space_group_name_H-M   'P 1'
#
loop_
_entity.id
_entity.type
_entity.pdbx_description
1 polymer ?
#
loop_
_entity_poly.entity_id
_entity_poly.type
_entity_poly.pdbx_seq_one_letter_code
_entity_poly.pdbx_strand_id
1 'polypeptide(L)' 'MQQQVDLASSFDVVAQSYELSDIGVPGYKCDAELMEPSKTVPTNVNSVRPADIKVVMALGDSLTV' A
#
# COMPACT_ATOMS: atom_id res chain seq x y z
N MET A 1 41.26 30.99 -10.57
CA MET A 1 40.45 30.57 -11.74
C MET A 1 40.56 29.06 -11.78
N GLN A 2 39.60 28.36 -11.16
CA GLN A 2 38.49 27.65 -11.82
C GLN A 2 39.03 26.60 -12.81
N GLN A 3 38.64 25.32 -12.79
CA GLN A 3 37.37 24.71 -12.37
C GLN A 3 37.60 23.19 -12.33
N GLN A 4 37.27 22.53 -11.22
CA GLN A 4 36.97 21.09 -11.20
C GLN A 4 35.50 20.96 -11.64
N VAL A 5 35.25 20.20 -12.71
CA VAL A 5 33.90 19.98 -13.23
C VAL A 5 33.45 18.60 -12.75
N ASP A 6 32.65 18.58 -11.68
CA ASP A 6 32.07 17.34 -11.17
C ASP A 6 30.88 16.94 -12.06
N LEU A 7 31.10 15.93 -12.92
CA LEU A 7 30.04 15.29 -13.71
C LEU A 7 29.19 14.40 -12.80
N ALA A 8 28.24 15.00 -12.08
CA ALA A 8 27.26 14.25 -11.27
C ALA A 8 25.83 14.83 -11.37
N SER A 9 25.51 15.68 -12.36
CA SER A 9 24.26 16.45 -12.36
C SER A 9 23.23 16.07 -13.45
N SER A 10 23.09 14.81 -13.84
CA SER A 10 22.06 14.45 -14.85
C SER A 10 21.34 13.12 -14.68
N PHE A 11 21.44 12.47 -13.52
CA PHE A 11 20.65 11.27 -13.23
C PHE A 11 20.10 11.26 -11.81
N ASP A 12 19.67 12.42 -11.31
CA ASP A 12 18.71 12.42 -10.21
C ASP A 12 17.33 12.16 -10.81
N VAL A 13 17.11 10.89 -11.20
CA VAL A 13 15.76 10.33 -11.16
C VAL A 13 15.31 10.61 -9.74
N VAL A 14 14.41 11.57 -9.56
CA VAL A 14 13.72 11.80 -8.29
C VAL A 14 13.24 10.42 -7.85
N ALA A 15 13.93 9.83 -6.88
CA ALA A 15 13.50 8.65 -6.17
C ALA A 15 12.29 9.10 -5.36
N GLN A 16 11.16 9.28 -6.04
CA GLN A 16 9.92 9.56 -5.40
C GLN A 16 9.54 8.27 -4.72
N SER A 17 9.90 8.16 -3.44
CA SER A 17 9.43 7.10 -2.57
C SER A 17 7.91 7.21 -2.55
N TYR A 18 7.23 6.43 -3.38
CA TYR A 18 5.82 6.13 -3.20
C TYR A 18 5.76 5.25 -1.96
N GLU A 19 5.89 5.85 -0.79
CA GLU A 19 5.47 5.19 0.44
C GLU A 19 3.97 4.96 0.27
N LEU A 20 3.60 3.77 -0.18
CA LEU A 20 2.23 3.31 -0.02
C LEU A 20 2.01 3.41 1.49
N SER A 21 1.14 4.33 1.90
CA SER A 21 0.89 4.62 3.31
C SER A 21 0.43 3.39 4.08
N ASP A 22 0.01 2.36 3.35
CA ASP A 22 -0.53 1.09 3.79
C ASP A 22 0.54 -0.02 4.01
N ILE A 23 1.78 0.14 3.51
CA ILE A 23 2.85 -0.88 3.71
C ILE A 23 3.76 -0.54 4.89
N GLY A 24 3.25 -0.73 6.11
CA GLY A 24 4.09 -0.75 7.32
C GLY A 24 4.46 0.63 7.89
N VAL A 25 3.74 1.69 7.51
CA VAL A 25 3.90 3.01 8.13
C VAL A 25 3.44 2.95 9.60
N PRO A 26 4.29 3.33 10.58
CA PRO A 26 3.91 3.33 11.98
C PRO A 26 2.68 4.21 12.23
N GLY A 27 1.63 3.63 12.82
CA GLY A 27 0.40 4.34 13.14
C GLY A 27 -0.61 4.45 12.00
N TYR A 28 -0.38 3.82 10.85
CA TYR A 28 -1.41 3.67 9.83
C TYR A 28 -2.61 2.90 10.41
N LYS A 29 -3.82 3.42 10.16
CA LYS A 29 -5.07 2.81 10.56
C LYS A 29 -6.07 2.91 9.43
N CYS A 30 -6.82 1.83 9.25
CA CYS A 30 -7.96 1.84 8.35
C CYS A 30 -9.03 2.80 8.87
N ASP A 31 -9.72 3.46 7.93
CA ASP A 31 -10.92 4.23 8.23
C ASP A 31 -12.00 3.32 8.81
N ALA A 32 -12.57 3.71 9.95
CA ALA A 32 -13.53 2.88 10.68
C ALA A 32 -14.87 2.74 9.94
N GLU A 33 -15.32 3.81 9.27
CA GLU A 33 -16.58 3.80 8.52
C GLU A 33 -16.46 2.86 7.32
N LEU A 34 -15.31 2.82 6.63
CA LEU A 34 -15.06 1.88 5.53
C LEU A 34 -14.95 0.42 5.99
N MET A 35 -14.53 0.19 7.23
CA MET A 35 -14.36 -1.14 7.83
C MET A 35 -15.62 -1.67 8.52
N GLU A 36 -16.76 -0.99 8.45
CA GLU A 36 -18.03 -1.55 8.94
C GLU A 36 -18.52 -2.73 8.06
N PRO A 37 -19.21 -3.72 8.66
CA PRO A 37 -19.84 -4.79 7.89
C PRO A 37 -21.00 -4.27 7.04
N SER A 38 -21.32 -4.98 5.96
CA SER A 38 -22.53 -4.71 5.19
C SER A 38 -23.78 -5.01 6.01
N LYS A 39 -24.86 -4.23 5.81
CA LYS A 39 -26.15 -4.42 6.51
C LYS A 39 -26.76 -5.80 6.26
N THR A 40 -26.43 -6.40 5.12
CA THR A 40 -26.85 -7.74 4.70
C THR A 40 -25.69 -8.43 4.01
N VAL A 41 -25.72 -9.77 3.94
CA VAL A 41 -24.71 -10.54 3.21
C VAL A 41 -24.76 -10.15 1.72
N PRO A 42 -23.65 -9.68 1.12
CA PRO A 42 -23.62 -9.27 -0.28
C PRO A 42 -23.82 -10.48 -1.20
N THR A 43 -24.59 -10.29 -2.27
CA THR A 43 -24.82 -11.31 -3.30
C THR A 43 -23.99 -11.06 -4.57
N ASN A 44 -23.30 -9.92 -4.64
CA ASN A 44 -22.47 -9.51 -5.77
C ASN A 44 -21.10 -8.98 -5.28
N VAL A 45 -20.03 -9.30 -6.00
CA VAL A 45 -18.66 -8.92 -5.65
C VAL A 45 -18.45 -7.39 -5.59
N ASN A 46 -19.17 -6.61 -6.38
CA ASN A 46 -19.09 -5.14 -6.38
C ASN A 46 -19.75 -4.51 -5.14
N SER A 47 -20.46 -5.31 -4.32
CA SER A 47 -21.07 -4.88 -3.05
C SER A 47 -20.34 -5.39 -1.81
N VAL A 48 -19.28 -6.18 -1.98
CA VAL A 48 -18.49 -6.71 -0.86
C VAL A 48 -17.68 -5.59 -0.22
N ARG A 49 -17.76 -5.49 1.10
CA ARG A 49 -16.92 -4.62 1.92
C ARG A 49 -15.81 -5.44 2.61
N PRO A 50 -14.71 -4.82 3.06
CA PRO A 50 -13.62 -5.54 3.73
C PRO A 50 -14.09 -6.41 4.91
N ALA A 51 -15.00 -5.91 5.74
CA ALA A 51 -15.52 -6.64 6.89
C ALA A 51 -16.46 -7.81 6.56
N ASP A 52 -16.90 -7.94 5.32
CA ASP A 52 -17.70 -9.11 4.89
C ASP A 52 -16.82 -10.34 4.63
N ILE A 53 -15.51 -10.15 4.48
CA ILE A 53 -14.53 -11.21 4.21
C ILE A 53 -14.16 -11.91 5.52
N LYS A 54 -14.70 -13.11 5.71
CA LYS A 54 -14.51 -13.89 6.96
C LYS A 54 -13.22 -14.69 7.02
N VAL A 55 -12.69 -15.07 5.85
CA VAL A 55 -11.52 -15.92 5.72
C VAL A 55 -10.64 -15.33 4.64
N VAL A 56 -9.38 -15.08 4.99
CA VAL A 56 -8.32 -14.72 4.05
C VAL A 56 -7.26 -15.81 4.16
N MET A 57 -6.77 -16.27 3.01
CA MET A 57 -5.68 -17.24 2.95
C MET A 57 -4.57 -16.69 2.07
N ALA A 58 -3.33 -16.85 2.50
CA ALA A 58 -2.16 -16.54 1.70
C ALA A 58 -1.72 -17.80 0.95
N LEU A 59 -1.43 -17.66 -0.35
CA LEU A 59 -0.69 -18.64 -1.13
C LEU A 59 0.68 -18.03 -1.41
N GLY A 60 1.72 -18.68 -0.87
CA GLY A 60 2.99 -18.02 -0.58
C GLY A 60 4.21 -18.48 -1.37
N ASP A 61 5.20 -17.60 -1.48
CA ASP A 61 6.60 -17.86 -1.83
C ASP A 61 7.52 -17.46 -0.66
N SER A 62 8.81 -17.18 -0.88
CA SER A 62 9.83 -17.08 0.19
C SER A 62 9.63 -15.95 1.21
N LEU A 63 8.70 -15.03 0.99
CA LEU A 63 8.49 -13.86 1.86
C LEU A 63 7.28 -14.00 2.78
N THR A 64 6.35 -14.89 2.45
CA THR A 64 5.16 -15.16 3.26
C THR A 64 5.48 -16.26 4.27
N VAL A 65 5.59 -15.89 5.56
CA VAL A 65 5.76 -16.81 6.70
C VAL A 65 4.45 -17.07 7.43
#